data_AF-A0A4Y2NEL8-F1
#
_entry.id   AF-A0A4Y2NEL8-F1
#
_cell.length_a   1.000
_cell.length_b   1.000
_cell.length_c   1.000
_cell.angle_alpha   90.00
_cell.angle_beta   90.00
_cell.angle_gamma   90.00
#
_symmetry.space_group_name_H-M   'P 1'
#
loop_
_entity.id
_entity.type
_entity.pdbx_description
1 polymer ?
#
loop_
_entity_poly.entity_id
_entity_poly.type
_entity_poly.pdbx_seq_one_letter_code
_entity_poly.pdbx_strand_id
1 'polypeptide(L)'
;MHCVGNELMLLLILTALHVHCRTVLKTHNRNETDILLSLKREAWIECDCGPVGHCSFVNGDKQCSCPRAYAEKDGKCEEICAVNDDCIDYQKCVEKEDGWKKCECADGRSGPNCETMTWCEDTEKFINCKGSNGTCEYNVDERAVVCTCNSDKQFYTGEMRCRETCLDDIECKNEGRCEKKGEYKFCSCKLGLIGDKCETAFDCTTDGKYKDCESSGGKCVFDGSKAVCECSGSKKFHDTDNMCKECICGPKEICSFESGDKMCKCMPGTAVKEGKCTETCSEDTDCHNEGKCEADGENKVCSCKSGLTGDKCETVFDCSSEGMYKECEISGGTCFFDGSKAVCECPGNKRLHDVEKICKVDIRLVRFVFLSENGVGICLGKFLPSYMENMDLCFRMGRAPSA
;
A
#
# COMPACT_ATOMS: atom_id res chain seq x y z
N MET A 1 -37.74 -12.85 -54.51
CA MET A 1 -36.39 -13.44 -54.45
C MET A 1 -35.85 -13.13 -53.06
N HIS A 2 -35.57 -14.05 -52.15
CA HIS A 2 -35.60 -15.50 -52.13
C HIS A 2 -35.87 -15.91 -50.68
N CYS A 3 -36.84 -16.79 -50.50
CA CYS A 3 -37.00 -17.67 -49.35
C CYS A 3 -35.75 -18.56 -49.19
N VAL A 4 -35.50 -19.07 -47.97
CA VAL A 4 -35.46 -20.51 -47.60
C VAL A 4 -34.51 -20.76 -46.42
N GLY A 5 -34.99 -21.54 -45.45
CA GLY A 5 -34.21 -22.45 -44.59
C GLY A 5 -33.89 -21.89 -43.20
N ASN A 6 -34.07 -22.59 -42.08
CA ASN A 6 -34.28 -24.01 -41.85
C ASN A 6 -34.76 -24.18 -40.38
N GLU A 7 -36.06 -24.32 -40.17
CA GLU A 7 -36.62 -24.99 -38.98
C GLU A 7 -37.23 -26.31 -39.44
N LEU A 8 -36.38 -27.27 -39.82
CA LEU A 8 -36.82 -28.63 -40.16
C LEU A 8 -35.65 -29.62 -40.05
N MET A 9 -34.98 -29.65 -38.88
CA MET A 9 -33.90 -30.61 -38.61
C MET A 9 -33.87 -31.02 -37.13
N LEU A 10 -35.04 -31.28 -36.53
CA LEU A 10 -35.11 -32.04 -35.28
C LEU A 10 -36.43 -32.84 -35.09
N LEU A 11 -37.25 -32.94 -36.14
CA LEU A 11 -38.52 -33.69 -36.13
C LEU A 11 -38.52 -34.93 -37.05
N LEU A 12 -37.37 -35.28 -37.64
CA LEU A 12 -37.22 -36.44 -38.53
C LEU A 12 -36.43 -37.61 -37.92
N ILE A 13 -36.12 -37.60 -36.62
CA ILE A 13 -35.48 -38.74 -35.93
C ILE A 13 -36.46 -39.50 -35.01
N LEU A 14 -37.66 -38.99 -34.74
CA LEU A 14 -38.65 -39.68 -33.89
C LEU A 14 -39.74 -40.47 -34.66
N THR A 15 -39.74 -40.43 -35.99
CA THR A 15 -40.69 -41.22 -36.82
C THR A 15 -40.09 -42.52 -37.38
N ALA A 16 -38.81 -42.81 -37.12
CA ALA A 16 -38.15 -44.03 -37.62
C ALA A 16 -38.02 -45.17 -36.59
N LEU A 17 -38.31 -44.96 -35.30
CA LEU A 17 -38.25 -46.03 -34.29
C LEU A 17 -39.62 -46.59 -33.85
N HIS A 18 -40.73 -46.08 -34.37
CA HIS A 18 -42.08 -46.63 -34.10
C HIS A 18 -42.64 -47.55 -35.21
N VAL A 19 -41.82 -47.99 -36.16
CA VAL A 19 -42.26 -48.85 -37.29
C VAL A 19 -41.82 -50.33 -37.16
N HIS A 20 -41.19 -50.74 -36.04
CA HIS A 20 -40.71 -52.13 -35.92
C HIS A 20 -41.16 -52.94 -34.70
N CYS A 21 -42.30 -52.64 -34.07
CA CYS A 21 -42.83 -53.57 -33.07
C CYS A 21 -44.37 -53.61 -32.93
N ARG A 22 -45.10 -53.80 -34.03
CA ARG A 22 -46.45 -54.40 -33.97
C ARG A 22 -46.90 -55.00 -35.31
N THR A 23 -46.29 -56.11 -35.69
CA THR A 23 -47.00 -57.16 -36.43
C THR A 23 -46.92 -58.42 -35.60
N VAL A 24 -48.04 -58.77 -34.96
CA VAL A 24 -48.55 -60.15 -34.72
C VAL A 24 -49.73 -60.06 -33.74
N LEU A 25 -50.88 -60.60 -34.20
CA LEU A 25 -52.13 -60.95 -33.48
C LEU A 25 -53.00 -59.75 -33.05
N LYS A 26 -54.02 -59.30 -33.80
CA LYS A 26 -55.27 -60.00 -34.18
C LYS A 26 -55.82 -60.89 -33.06
N THR A 27 -56.81 -60.39 -32.31
CA THR A 27 -58.18 -60.97 -32.23
C THR A 27 -59.10 -60.16 -31.28
N HIS A 28 -60.35 -60.01 -31.72
CA HIS A 28 -61.58 -59.75 -30.96
C HIS A 28 -61.92 -58.38 -30.32
N ASN A 29 -62.63 -57.58 -31.13
CA ASN A 29 -63.90 -56.88 -30.86
C ASN A 29 -64.57 -57.08 -29.48
N ARG A 30 -64.82 -55.98 -28.74
CA ARG A 30 -66.19 -55.51 -28.40
C ARG A 30 -66.21 -54.14 -27.71
N ASN A 31 -66.95 -53.22 -28.34
CA ASN A 31 -67.71 -52.06 -27.86
C ASN A 31 -67.06 -50.95 -27.02
N GLU A 32 -66.97 -49.80 -27.69
CA GLU A 32 -67.13 -48.44 -27.17
C GLU A 32 -68.24 -48.35 -26.09
N THR A 33 -67.87 -47.98 -24.86
CA THR A 33 -68.58 -46.96 -24.04
C THR A 33 -67.89 -46.58 -22.71
N ASP A 34 -66.70 -47.07 -22.37
CA ASP A 34 -66.08 -46.80 -21.04
C ASP A 34 -64.73 -46.06 -21.05
N ILE A 35 -64.41 -45.25 -22.07
CA ILE A 35 -63.16 -44.47 -22.09
C ILE A 35 -63.45 -42.97 -22.26
N LEU A 36 -64.31 -42.43 -21.39
CA LEU A 36 -64.50 -40.98 -21.25
C LEU A 36 -64.48 -40.51 -19.78
N LEU A 37 -63.98 -41.36 -18.88
CA LEU A 37 -63.67 -41.03 -17.48
C LEU A 37 -62.38 -41.74 -17.05
N SER A 38 -61.21 -41.23 -17.46
CA SER A 38 -59.94 -41.46 -16.72
C SER A 38 -58.73 -40.68 -17.25
N LEU A 39 -58.94 -39.48 -17.81
CA LEU A 39 -57.83 -38.52 -17.99
C LEU A 39 -57.74 -37.59 -16.77
N LYS A 40 -57.59 -38.18 -15.58
CA LYS A 40 -56.90 -37.51 -14.47
C LYS A 40 -55.46 -38.03 -14.53
N ARG A 41 -54.52 -37.10 -14.68
CA ARG A 41 -53.07 -37.27 -14.66
C ARG A 41 -52.65 -38.39 -13.68
N GLU A 42 -52.31 -39.57 -14.18
CA GLU A 42 -51.54 -40.55 -13.43
C GLU A 42 -50.07 -40.12 -13.52
N ALA A 43 -49.61 -39.43 -12.49
CA ALA A 43 -48.18 -39.29 -12.24
C ALA A 43 -47.64 -40.69 -11.93
N TRP A 44 -46.68 -41.18 -12.71
CA TRP A 44 -45.99 -42.43 -12.39
C TRP A 44 -45.22 -42.19 -11.08
N ILE A 45 -45.66 -42.83 -9.99
CA ILE A 45 -44.97 -42.76 -8.70
C ILE A 45 -43.75 -43.69 -8.79
N GLU A 46 -42.56 -43.09 -8.88
CA GLU A 46 -41.29 -43.83 -8.88
C GLU A 46 -40.98 -44.38 -7.48
N CYS A 47 -40.71 -45.68 -7.39
CA CYS A 47 -40.46 -46.39 -6.12
C CYS A 47 -38.99 -46.22 -5.67
N ASP A 48 -38.61 -45.00 -5.28
CA ASP A 48 -37.26 -44.68 -4.80
C ASP A 48 -37.28 -44.28 -3.30
N CYS A 49 -36.94 -45.19 -2.41
CA CYS A 49 -36.82 -44.92 -0.97
C CYS A 49 -35.41 -44.50 -0.53
N GLY A 50 -34.53 -44.14 -1.47
CA GLY A 50 -33.12 -43.87 -1.21
C GLY A 50 -32.27 -45.14 -1.11
N PRO A 51 -30.96 -45.00 -0.83
CA PRO A 51 -29.98 -46.09 -0.95
C PRO A 51 -30.15 -47.21 0.08
N VAL A 52 -30.83 -46.94 1.20
CA VAL A 52 -30.98 -47.88 2.32
C VAL A 52 -32.43 -48.30 2.57
N GLY A 53 -33.40 -47.64 1.93
CA GLY A 53 -34.82 -47.88 2.13
C GLY A 53 -35.34 -49.01 1.26
N HIS A 54 -36.16 -49.90 1.82
CA HIS A 54 -36.88 -50.87 1.02
C HIS A 54 -38.22 -50.28 0.57
N CYS A 55 -38.44 -50.22 -0.74
CA CYS A 55 -39.65 -49.63 -1.33
C CYS A 55 -40.71 -50.70 -1.60
N SER A 56 -41.94 -50.47 -1.16
CA SER A 56 -43.11 -51.29 -1.47
C SER A 56 -44.32 -50.42 -1.83
N PHE A 57 -45.30 -51.01 -2.51
CA PHE A 57 -46.58 -50.36 -2.78
C PHE A 57 -47.68 -51.04 -1.99
N VAL A 58 -48.42 -50.25 -1.21
CA VAL A 58 -49.61 -50.71 -0.47
C VAL A 58 -50.79 -49.88 -0.95
N ASN A 59 -51.79 -50.54 -1.54
CA ASN A 59 -52.99 -49.90 -2.12
C ASN A 59 -52.72 -48.84 -3.21
N GLY A 60 -51.57 -48.93 -3.90
CA GLY A 60 -51.17 -47.97 -4.94
C GLY A 60 -50.32 -46.81 -4.44
N ASP A 61 -50.18 -46.65 -3.12
CA ASP A 61 -49.31 -45.65 -2.51
C ASP A 61 -47.92 -46.25 -2.21
N LYS A 62 -46.88 -45.43 -2.45
CA LYS A 62 -45.49 -45.78 -2.14
C LYS A 62 -45.29 -45.77 -0.62
N GLN A 63 -44.64 -46.80 -0.10
CA GLN A 63 -44.28 -46.92 1.31
C GLN A 63 -42.79 -47.30 1.44
N CYS A 64 -42.05 -46.62 2.33
CA CYS A 64 -40.65 -46.92 2.59
C CYS A 64 -40.46 -47.62 3.94
N SER A 65 -39.96 -48.85 3.89
CA SER A 65 -39.50 -49.54 5.10
C SER A 65 -38.04 -49.18 5.35
N CYS A 66 -37.79 -48.38 6.39
CA CYS A 66 -36.44 -47.93 6.74
C CYS A 66 -35.78 -48.85 7.78
N PRO A 67 -34.47 -49.12 7.67
CA PRO A 67 -33.71 -49.87 8.67
C PRO A 67 -33.58 -49.07 9.99
N ARG A 68 -33.10 -49.74 11.06
CA ARG A 68 -32.81 -49.05 12.34
C ARG A 68 -31.83 -47.89 12.12
N ALA A 69 -32.07 -46.76 12.82
CA ALA A 69 -31.40 -45.47 12.63
C ALA A 69 -31.77 -44.70 11.34
N TYR A 70 -32.84 -45.11 10.64
CA TYR A 70 -33.42 -44.37 9.53
C TYR A 70 -34.94 -44.27 9.70
N ALA A 71 -35.53 -43.19 9.22
CA ALA A 71 -36.99 -43.09 9.12
C ALA A 71 -37.41 -42.35 7.82
N GLU A 72 -38.66 -42.56 7.43
CA GLU A 72 -39.18 -42.03 6.16
C GLU A 72 -39.45 -40.52 6.30
N LYS A 73 -38.77 -39.72 5.47
CA LYS A 73 -38.96 -38.29 5.32
C LYS A 73 -39.02 -37.95 3.83
N ASP A 74 -40.04 -37.20 3.42
CA ASP A 74 -40.30 -36.85 2.01
C ASP A 74 -40.25 -38.05 1.04
N GLY A 75 -40.70 -39.22 1.51
CA GLY A 75 -40.75 -40.46 0.74
C GLY A 75 -39.38 -41.12 0.53
N LYS A 76 -38.37 -40.81 1.34
CA LYS A 76 -37.04 -41.46 1.36
C LYS A 76 -36.64 -41.80 2.79
N CYS A 77 -35.82 -42.84 2.95
CA CYS A 77 -35.24 -43.16 4.24
C CYS A 77 -34.04 -42.26 4.53
N GLU A 78 -34.19 -41.34 5.47
CA GLU A 78 -33.13 -40.46 5.96
C GLU A 78 -32.61 -40.94 7.31
N GLU A 79 -31.31 -40.72 7.55
CA GLU A 79 -30.66 -41.06 8.81
C GLU A 79 -31.23 -40.21 9.95
N ILE A 80 -31.49 -40.86 11.08
CA ILE A 80 -31.97 -40.25 12.31
C ILE A 80 -31.01 -40.49 13.45
N CYS A 81 -31.08 -39.61 14.44
CA CYS A 81 -30.36 -39.75 15.69
C CYS A 81 -31.29 -39.45 16.87
N ALA A 82 -31.08 -40.15 17.97
CA ALA A 82 -31.71 -39.85 19.26
C ALA A 82 -30.73 -39.10 20.17
N VAL A 83 -29.47 -39.53 20.15
CA VAL A 83 -28.35 -38.93 20.87
C VAL A 83 -27.18 -38.68 19.93
N ASN A 84 -26.25 -37.86 20.40
CA ASN A 84 -25.01 -37.58 19.70
C ASN A 84 -24.25 -38.88 19.34
N ASP A 85 -24.19 -39.87 20.23
CA ASP A 85 -23.47 -41.13 19.98
C ASP A 85 -24.03 -41.98 18.83
N ASP A 86 -25.22 -41.65 18.31
CA ASP A 86 -25.77 -42.29 17.11
C ASP A 86 -25.13 -41.76 15.81
N CYS A 87 -24.49 -40.58 15.86
CA CYS A 87 -23.86 -39.95 14.70
C CYS A 87 -22.37 -40.33 14.57
N ILE A 88 -21.88 -40.42 13.33
CA ILE A 88 -20.46 -40.70 13.05
C ILE A 88 -19.52 -39.60 13.56
N ASP A 89 -18.22 -39.89 13.59
CA ASP A 89 -17.19 -38.95 14.07
C ASP A 89 -17.36 -37.56 13.43
N TYR A 90 -17.25 -36.52 14.26
CA TYR A 90 -17.37 -35.11 13.89
C TYR A 90 -18.76 -34.60 13.51
N GLN A 91 -19.81 -35.39 13.78
CA GLN A 91 -21.20 -34.96 13.65
C GLN A 91 -21.87 -34.78 15.01
N LYS A 92 -22.99 -34.06 15.04
CA LYS A 92 -23.88 -33.92 16.20
C LYS A 92 -25.33 -34.16 15.78
N CYS A 93 -26.12 -34.60 16.74
CA CYS A 93 -27.54 -34.80 16.55
C CYS A 93 -28.29 -33.48 16.69
N VAL A 94 -28.92 -33.00 15.61
CA VAL A 94 -29.58 -31.69 15.56
C VAL A 94 -31.09 -31.90 15.37
N GLU A 95 -31.87 -31.26 16.23
CA GLU A 95 -33.33 -31.20 16.10
C GLU A 95 -33.73 -30.09 15.12
N LYS A 96 -34.61 -30.42 14.19
CA LYS A 96 -35.16 -29.54 13.16
C LYS A 96 -36.50 -28.97 13.59
N GLU A 97 -36.95 -27.95 12.87
CA GLU A 97 -38.19 -27.22 13.17
C GLU A 97 -39.44 -28.12 13.20
N ASP A 98 -39.44 -29.20 12.44
CA ASP A 98 -40.49 -30.22 12.40
C ASP A 98 -40.37 -31.28 13.51
N GLY A 99 -39.46 -31.08 14.47
CA GLY A 99 -39.19 -32.01 15.58
C GLY A 99 -38.35 -33.23 15.17
N TRP A 100 -37.95 -33.33 13.90
CA TRP A 100 -37.11 -34.41 13.41
C TRP A 100 -35.65 -34.21 13.84
N LYS A 101 -34.98 -35.30 14.22
CA LYS A 101 -33.55 -35.27 14.59
C LYS A 101 -32.72 -35.99 13.55
N LYS A 102 -31.68 -35.31 13.07
CA LYS A 102 -30.71 -35.89 12.12
C LYS A 102 -29.28 -35.51 12.48
N CYS A 103 -28.34 -36.32 12.00
CA CYS A 103 -26.93 -36.01 12.15
C CYS A 103 -26.52 -34.90 11.17
N GLU A 104 -25.82 -33.90 11.69
CA GLU A 104 -25.19 -32.84 10.90
C GLU A 104 -23.76 -32.63 11.38
N CYS A 105 -22.93 -31.99 10.56
CA CYS A 105 -21.58 -31.65 11.00
C CYS A 105 -21.62 -30.87 12.32
N ALA A 106 -20.71 -31.25 13.22
CA ALA A 106 -20.46 -30.55 14.46
C ALA A 106 -20.17 -29.07 14.21
N ASP A 107 -20.42 -28.24 15.21
CA ASP A 107 -20.27 -26.79 15.07
C ASP A 107 -18.86 -26.42 14.61
N GLY A 108 -18.78 -25.61 13.57
CA GLY A 108 -17.51 -25.19 12.97
C GLY A 108 -16.85 -26.19 12.04
N ARG A 109 -17.58 -27.23 11.62
CA ARG A 109 -17.11 -28.19 10.63
C ARG A 109 -17.96 -28.18 9.35
N SER A 110 -17.34 -28.54 8.23
CA SER A 110 -18.02 -28.71 6.94
C SER A 110 -17.36 -29.78 6.09
N GLY A 111 -17.92 -30.01 4.90
CA GLY A 111 -17.47 -31.05 3.97
C GLY A 111 -18.41 -32.25 3.99
N PRO A 112 -18.34 -33.11 2.96
CA PRO A 112 -19.19 -34.30 2.86
C PRO A 112 -18.99 -35.28 4.02
N ASN A 113 -17.82 -35.28 4.65
CA ASN A 113 -17.49 -36.11 5.82
C ASN A 113 -17.14 -35.26 7.05
N CYS A 114 -17.55 -33.99 7.07
CA CYS A 114 -17.26 -33.05 8.16
C CYS A 114 -15.76 -32.90 8.48
N GLU A 115 -14.88 -33.05 7.50
CA GLU A 115 -13.42 -33.06 7.67
C GLU A 115 -12.81 -31.66 7.83
N THR A 116 -13.46 -30.64 7.31
CA THR A 116 -12.95 -29.26 7.28
C THR A 116 -13.33 -28.52 8.56
N MET A 117 -12.39 -27.82 9.19
CA MET A 117 -12.64 -26.96 10.36
C MET A 117 -12.86 -25.50 9.92
N THR A 118 -14.06 -25.20 9.44
CA THR A 118 -14.38 -23.90 8.86
C THR A 118 -14.21 -22.75 9.83
N TRP A 119 -14.51 -22.92 11.12
CA TRP A 119 -14.30 -21.85 12.09
C TRP A 119 -12.83 -21.48 12.30
N CYS A 120 -11.89 -22.38 12.00
CA CYS A 120 -10.45 -22.08 12.06
C CYS A 120 -9.93 -21.48 10.74
N GLU A 121 -10.57 -21.78 9.61
CA GLU A 121 -10.18 -21.29 8.29
C GLU A 121 -10.79 -19.92 7.99
N ASP A 122 -12.03 -19.72 8.41
CA ASP A 122 -12.81 -18.51 8.21
C ASP A 122 -12.52 -17.50 9.33
N THR A 123 -12.00 -16.35 8.92
CA THR A 123 -11.69 -15.24 9.82
C THR A 123 -12.94 -14.61 10.43
N GLU A 124 -14.15 -14.90 9.95
CA GLU A 124 -15.38 -14.32 10.52
C GLU A 124 -15.87 -15.03 11.80
N LYS A 125 -15.47 -16.29 12.02
CA LYS A 125 -15.95 -17.09 13.16
C LYS A 125 -14.97 -17.19 14.30
N PHE A 126 -13.68 -17.46 14.10
CA PHE A 126 -12.67 -17.28 15.13
C PHE A 126 -11.58 -16.32 14.65
N ILE A 127 -11.74 -15.04 14.99
CA ILE A 127 -10.78 -14.02 14.58
C ILE A 127 -9.46 -14.25 15.31
N ASN A 128 -8.39 -14.45 14.55
CA ASN A 128 -7.01 -14.53 15.01
C ASN A 128 -6.72 -15.61 16.08
N CYS A 129 -7.48 -16.73 16.12
CA CYS A 129 -7.23 -17.84 17.03
C CYS A 129 -6.12 -18.81 16.55
N LYS A 130 -4.93 -18.26 16.30
CA LYS A 130 -3.75 -19.01 15.85
C LYS A 130 -2.48 -18.41 16.46
N GLY A 131 -1.40 -19.20 16.51
CA GLY A 131 -0.08 -18.73 16.94
C GLY A 131 -0.04 -18.26 18.39
N SER A 132 0.39 -17.03 18.63
CA SER A 132 0.51 -16.47 19.98
C SER A 132 -0.83 -16.16 20.66
N ASN A 133 -1.94 -16.11 19.92
CA ASN A 133 -3.25 -15.76 20.47
C ASN A 133 -4.02 -16.96 21.02
N GLY A 134 -3.89 -18.12 20.39
CA GLY A 134 -4.64 -19.31 20.77
C GLY A 134 -4.46 -20.46 19.78
N THR A 135 -5.12 -21.57 20.12
CA THR A 135 -5.18 -22.80 19.34
C THR A 135 -6.63 -23.08 18.98
N CYS A 136 -6.89 -23.37 17.70
CA CYS A 136 -8.21 -23.71 17.19
C CYS A 136 -8.25 -25.21 16.87
N GLU A 137 -9.09 -25.96 17.56
CA GLU A 137 -9.15 -27.43 17.46
C GLU A 137 -10.56 -27.97 17.66
N TYR A 138 -10.80 -29.20 17.24
CA TYR A 138 -12.08 -29.87 17.48
C TYR A 138 -12.12 -30.50 18.87
N ASN A 139 -13.11 -30.11 19.68
CA ASN A 139 -13.38 -30.73 20.97
C ASN A 139 -14.45 -31.81 20.82
N VAL A 140 -14.09 -33.05 21.17
CA VAL A 140 -14.96 -34.24 21.04
C VAL A 140 -16.12 -34.20 22.05
N ASP A 141 -15.87 -33.68 23.25
CA ASP A 141 -16.88 -33.62 24.32
C ASP A 141 -17.93 -32.55 24.03
N GLU A 142 -17.49 -31.38 23.53
CA GLU A 142 -18.39 -30.29 23.14
C GLU A 142 -19.03 -30.49 21.76
N ARG A 143 -18.49 -31.42 20.96
CA ARG A 143 -18.83 -31.60 19.54
C ARG A 143 -18.89 -30.28 18.78
N ALA A 144 -17.81 -29.52 18.93
CA ALA A 144 -17.63 -28.22 18.32
C ALA A 144 -16.14 -27.95 18.07
N VAL A 145 -15.85 -27.13 17.07
CA VAL A 145 -14.54 -26.49 16.94
C VAL A 145 -14.47 -25.38 17.99
N VAL A 146 -13.43 -25.42 18.82
CA VAL A 146 -13.22 -24.50 19.94
C VAL A 146 -11.95 -23.70 19.73
N CYS A 147 -11.95 -22.48 20.26
CA CYS A 147 -10.78 -21.63 20.32
C CYS A 147 -10.28 -21.56 21.76
N THR A 148 -9.09 -22.11 22.01
CA THR A 148 -8.43 -22.06 23.32
C THR A 148 -7.40 -20.95 23.30
N CYS A 149 -7.60 -19.92 24.11
CA CYS A 149 -6.69 -18.76 24.16
C CYS A 149 -5.40 -19.07 24.89
N ASN A 150 -4.29 -18.49 24.40
CA ASN A 150 -2.97 -18.63 25.01
C ASN A 150 -2.70 -17.52 26.05
N SER A 151 -1.85 -17.83 27.03
CA SER A 151 -1.39 -16.89 28.06
C SER A 151 -2.53 -16.28 28.89
N ASP A 152 -2.47 -14.98 29.22
CA ASP A 152 -3.47 -14.27 30.04
C ASP A 152 -4.71 -13.80 29.23
N LYS A 153 -4.88 -14.33 28.01
CA LYS A 153 -6.01 -13.99 27.13
C LYS A 153 -7.21 -14.86 27.42
N GLN A 154 -8.39 -14.28 27.22
CA GLN A 154 -9.66 -14.98 27.37
C GLN A 154 -10.49 -14.85 26.11
N PHE A 155 -11.28 -15.89 25.82
CA PHE A 155 -12.11 -15.91 24.63
C PHE A 155 -13.31 -14.98 24.81
N TYR A 156 -13.38 -13.91 24.01
CA TYR A 156 -14.48 -12.97 24.03
C TYR A 156 -15.51 -13.34 22.96
N THR A 157 -16.64 -13.91 23.40
CA THR A 157 -17.72 -14.39 22.52
C THR A 157 -18.40 -13.28 21.71
N GLY A 158 -18.35 -12.02 22.16
CA GLY A 158 -18.96 -10.89 21.43
C GLY A 158 -18.22 -10.51 20.14
N GLU A 159 -16.92 -10.75 20.07
CA GLU A 159 -16.08 -10.54 18.87
C GLU A 159 -15.46 -11.85 18.36
N MET A 160 -15.82 -12.98 18.97
CA MET A 160 -15.29 -14.30 18.68
C MET A 160 -13.76 -14.37 18.55
N ARG A 161 -13.03 -13.73 19.48
CA ARG A 161 -11.56 -13.69 19.46
C ARG A 161 -10.94 -13.74 20.85
N CYS A 162 -9.68 -14.14 20.91
CA CYS A 162 -8.88 -14.07 22.13
C CYS A 162 -8.47 -12.61 22.40
N ARG A 163 -8.81 -12.11 23.58
CA ARG A 163 -8.47 -10.76 24.02
C ARG A 163 -7.79 -10.77 25.37
N GLU A 164 -6.92 -9.80 25.61
CA GLU A 164 -6.41 -9.55 26.96
C GLU A 164 -7.54 -9.05 27.87
N THR A 165 -7.58 -9.58 29.09
CA THR A 165 -8.53 -9.15 30.12
C THR A 165 -8.04 -7.91 30.84
N CYS A 166 -8.91 -7.20 31.55
CA CYS A 166 -8.55 -6.07 32.42
C CYS A 166 -9.12 -6.27 33.84
N LEU A 167 -8.48 -5.74 34.86
CA LEU A 167 -9.01 -5.74 36.23
C LEU A 167 -9.85 -4.49 36.51
N ASP A 168 -9.33 -3.34 36.10
CA ASP A 168 -9.92 -2.01 36.25
C ASP A 168 -9.59 -1.08 35.07
N ASP A 169 -10.14 0.14 35.10
CA ASP A 169 -10.04 1.13 34.03
C ASP A 169 -8.59 1.63 33.81
N ILE A 170 -7.66 1.46 34.76
CA ILE A 170 -6.28 1.97 34.66
C ILE A 170 -5.48 1.18 33.61
N GLU A 171 -5.81 -0.09 33.42
CA GLU A 171 -5.21 -0.92 32.38
C GLU A 171 -5.63 -0.50 30.97
N CYS A 172 -6.79 0.15 30.83
CA CYS A 172 -7.32 0.60 29.57
C CYS A 172 -6.78 1.99 29.23
N LYS A 173 -5.94 2.08 28.19
CA LYS A 173 -5.34 3.32 27.72
C LYS A 173 -6.38 4.27 27.14
N ASN A 174 -5.98 5.54 27.01
CA ASN A 174 -6.75 6.59 26.34
C ASN A 174 -8.20 6.70 26.87
N GLU A 175 -8.35 6.56 28.20
CA GLU A 175 -9.65 6.60 28.91
C GLU A 175 -10.65 5.52 28.45
N GLY A 176 -10.15 4.33 28.09
CA GLY A 176 -11.00 3.16 27.93
C GLY A 176 -11.62 2.69 29.25
N ARG A 177 -12.74 1.97 29.19
CA ARG A 177 -13.39 1.39 30.38
C ARG A 177 -13.26 -0.11 30.43
N CYS A 178 -12.95 -0.66 31.61
CA CYS A 178 -12.90 -2.09 31.85
C CYS A 178 -14.29 -2.62 32.19
N GLU A 179 -14.94 -3.27 31.21
CA GLU A 179 -16.33 -3.71 31.32
C GLU A 179 -16.45 -5.22 31.42
N LYS A 180 -17.31 -5.72 32.32
CA LYS A 180 -17.63 -7.15 32.42
C LYS A 180 -18.40 -7.60 31.18
N LYS A 181 -17.88 -8.61 30.49
CA LYS A 181 -18.53 -9.29 29.35
C LYS A 181 -18.45 -10.81 29.56
N GLY A 182 -19.56 -11.40 30.01
CA GLY A 182 -19.56 -12.79 30.46
C GLY A 182 -18.81 -12.95 31.79
N GLU A 183 -17.92 -13.93 31.87
CA GLU A 183 -17.12 -14.22 33.07
C GLU A 183 -15.92 -13.29 33.25
N TYR A 184 -15.46 -12.66 32.17
CA TYR A 184 -14.25 -11.84 32.17
C TYR A 184 -14.57 -10.35 31.95
N LYS A 185 -13.58 -9.48 32.19
CA LYS A 185 -13.67 -8.06 31.83
C LYS A 185 -12.68 -7.72 30.72
N PHE A 186 -13.09 -6.84 29.82
CA PHE A 186 -12.28 -6.39 28.68
C PHE A 186 -12.38 -4.87 28.53
N CYS A 187 -11.36 -4.25 27.95
CA CYS A 187 -11.41 -2.83 27.68
C CYS A 187 -12.41 -2.52 26.55
N SER A 188 -13.28 -1.55 26.83
CA SER A 188 -14.19 -0.92 25.89
C SER A 188 -13.58 0.41 25.46
N CYS A 189 -13.19 0.49 24.19
CA CYS A 189 -12.43 1.62 23.65
C CYS A 189 -13.35 2.73 23.16
N LYS A 190 -12.88 3.98 23.27
CA LYS A 190 -13.56 5.11 22.62
C LYS A 190 -13.47 4.96 21.10
N LEU A 191 -14.40 5.60 20.39
CA LEU A 191 -14.46 5.58 18.94
C LEU A 191 -13.11 6.02 18.33
N GLY A 192 -12.61 5.26 17.36
CA GLY A 192 -11.33 5.51 16.69
C GLY A 192 -10.10 4.94 17.40
N LEU A 193 -10.26 4.28 18.54
CA LEU A 193 -9.20 3.52 19.22
C LEU A 193 -9.42 2.01 19.01
N ILE A 194 -8.31 1.29 18.90
CA ILE A 194 -8.24 -0.16 18.73
C ILE A 194 -7.15 -0.75 19.65
N GLY A 195 -7.04 -2.07 19.63
CA GLY A 195 -6.18 -2.83 20.54
C GLY A 195 -6.95 -3.36 21.74
N ASP A 196 -6.39 -4.35 22.42
CA ASP A 196 -7.07 -5.00 23.55
C ASP A 196 -7.11 -4.10 24.79
N LYS A 197 -6.20 -3.12 24.88
CA LYS A 197 -6.10 -2.12 25.94
C LYS A 197 -6.34 -0.69 25.42
N CYS A 198 -6.92 -0.52 24.23
CA CYS A 198 -7.20 0.79 23.61
C CYS A 198 -5.96 1.66 23.37
N GLU A 199 -4.81 1.04 23.17
CA GLU A 199 -3.49 1.66 23.10
C GLU A 199 -3.18 2.28 21.73
N THR A 200 -3.90 1.87 20.68
CA THR A 200 -3.62 2.28 19.31
C THR A 200 -4.77 3.10 18.75
N ALA A 201 -4.48 4.25 18.14
CA ALA A 201 -5.49 4.97 17.34
C ALA A 201 -5.58 4.36 15.94
N PHE A 202 -6.79 4.02 15.49
CA PHE A 202 -7.04 3.40 14.19
C PHE A 202 -6.43 4.22 13.04
N ASP A 203 -6.59 5.55 13.09
CA ASP A 203 -6.05 6.46 12.08
C ASP A 203 -4.51 6.47 12.01
N CYS A 204 -3.81 5.95 13.02
CA CYS A 204 -2.34 5.78 13.01
C CYS A 204 -1.88 4.42 12.49
N THR A 205 -2.80 3.54 12.09
CA THR A 205 -2.45 2.22 11.53
C THR A 205 -2.12 2.30 10.04
N THR A 206 -1.67 1.19 9.47
CA THR A 206 -1.39 1.06 8.03
C THR A 206 -2.60 1.33 7.14
N ASP A 207 -3.81 1.07 7.66
CA ASP A 207 -5.08 1.31 6.97
C ASP A 207 -5.72 2.65 7.40
N GLY A 208 -5.06 3.36 8.31
CA GLY A 208 -5.53 4.60 8.90
C GLY A 208 -5.25 5.84 8.04
N LYS A 209 -5.92 6.94 8.39
CA LYS A 209 -5.78 8.24 7.74
C LYS A 209 -4.33 8.76 7.70
N TYR A 210 -3.54 8.51 8.74
CA TYR A 210 -2.19 9.03 8.95
C TYR A 210 -1.10 7.97 8.71
N LYS A 211 -1.37 6.94 7.90
CA LYS A 211 -0.42 5.85 7.61
C LYS A 211 0.96 6.31 7.12
N ASP A 212 1.04 7.44 6.42
CA ASP A 212 2.27 8.00 5.85
C ASP A 212 2.91 9.08 6.76
N CYS A 213 2.36 9.31 7.96
CA CYS A 213 2.86 10.32 8.88
C CYS A 213 4.32 10.04 9.29
N GLU A 214 4.63 8.81 9.66
CA GLU A 214 5.97 8.44 10.15
C GLU A 214 7.03 8.52 9.05
N SER A 215 6.72 7.97 7.87
CA SER A 215 7.61 8.02 6.70
C SER A 215 7.85 9.45 6.21
N SER A 216 6.87 10.34 6.40
CA SER A 216 6.99 11.77 6.06
C SER A 216 7.77 12.60 7.09
N GLY A 217 8.23 12.01 8.20
CA GLY A 217 8.99 12.69 9.26
C GLY A 217 8.12 13.30 10.35
N GLY A 218 6.93 12.75 10.57
CA GLY A 218 6.08 13.03 11.71
C GLY A 218 5.99 11.86 12.69
N LYS A 219 5.19 12.03 13.73
CA LYS A 219 4.77 10.97 14.66
C LYS A 219 3.25 11.00 14.78
N CYS A 220 2.60 9.87 14.53
CA CYS A 220 1.15 9.77 14.75
C CYS A 220 0.87 9.49 16.23
N VAL A 221 0.08 10.35 16.86
CA VAL A 221 -0.26 10.26 18.29
C VAL A 221 -1.76 10.48 18.50
N PHE A 222 -2.28 9.97 19.61
CA PHE A 222 -3.63 10.29 20.05
C PHE A 222 -3.55 11.45 21.06
N ASP A 223 -4.22 12.56 20.77
CA ASP A 223 -4.17 13.78 21.61
C ASP A 223 -5.18 13.78 22.77
N GLY A 224 -5.89 12.67 22.97
CA GLY A 224 -7.01 12.52 23.91
C GLY A 224 -8.38 12.61 23.23
N SER A 225 -8.45 13.21 22.03
CA SER A 225 -9.68 13.35 21.26
C SER A 225 -9.63 12.64 19.90
N LYS A 226 -8.51 12.74 19.20
CA LYS A 226 -8.33 12.18 17.85
C LYS A 226 -6.87 11.83 17.59
N ALA A 227 -6.64 11.06 16.54
CA ALA A 227 -5.31 10.90 16.00
C ALA A 227 -4.82 12.22 15.37
N VAL A 228 -3.55 12.54 15.58
CA VAL A 228 -2.87 13.73 15.08
C VAL A 228 -1.49 13.31 14.59
N CYS A 229 -1.09 13.82 13.42
CA CYS A 229 0.28 13.67 12.92
C CYS A 229 1.12 14.88 13.36
N GLU A 230 2.02 14.68 14.31
CA GLU A 230 2.95 15.70 14.81
C GLU A 230 4.21 15.75 13.95
N CYS A 231 4.41 16.83 13.21
CA CYS A 231 5.55 16.98 12.31
C CYS A 231 6.82 17.46 13.03
N SER A 232 7.96 16.89 12.65
CA SER A 232 9.27 17.27 13.19
C SER A 232 10.00 18.29 12.30
N GLY A 233 10.87 19.11 12.92
CA GLY A 233 11.75 20.05 12.22
C GLY A 233 11.00 21.20 11.52
N SER A 234 11.36 21.48 10.27
CA SER A 234 10.74 22.52 9.42
C SER A 234 9.46 22.06 8.71
N LYS A 235 9.06 20.80 8.88
CA LYS A 235 7.88 20.25 8.23
C LYS A 235 6.60 20.69 8.93
N LYS A 236 5.53 20.84 8.16
CA LYS A 236 4.18 21.16 8.64
C LYS A 236 3.21 20.10 8.14
N PHE A 237 2.13 19.92 8.89
CA PHE A 237 1.08 18.98 8.53
C PHE A 237 0.34 19.48 7.28
N HIS A 238 0.24 18.64 6.27
CA HIS A 238 -0.48 18.88 5.04
C HIS A 238 -1.81 18.12 5.10
N ASP A 239 -2.89 18.86 5.29
CA ASP A 239 -4.24 18.35 5.60
C ASP A 239 -4.86 17.49 4.51
N THR A 240 -4.64 17.82 3.23
CA THR A 240 -5.17 17.01 2.11
C THR A 240 -4.47 15.65 1.98
N ASP A 241 -3.19 15.60 2.33
CA ASP A 241 -2.36 14.39 2.14
C ASP A 241 -2.19 13.60 3.44
N ASN A 242 -2.63 14.18 4.57
CA ASN A 242 -2.55 13.62 5.91
C ASN A 242 -1.12 13.21 6.32
N MET A 243 -0.13 13.99 5.88
CA MET A 243 1.29 13.74 6.15
C MET A 243 2.08 15.03 6.34
N CYS A 244 3.33 14.91 6.75
CA CYS A 244 4.23 16.04 6.94
C CYS A 244 4.96 16.42 5.66
N LYS A 245 4.86 17.68 5.26
CA LYS A 245 5.59 18.23 4.11
C LYS A 245 6.45 19.41 4.52
N GLU A 246 7.53 19.63 3.78
CA GLU A 246 8.34 20.82 3.96
C GLU A 246 7.54 22.08 3.66
N CYS A 247 7.62 23.05 4.57
CA CYS A 247 6.92 24.32 4.46
C CYS A 247 7.94 25.45 4.61
N ILE A 248 8.57 25.84 3.49
CA ILE A 248 9.69 26.78 3.47
C ILE A 248 9.28 28.06 2.74
N CYS A 249 9.00 29.15 3.47
CA CYS A 249 8.68 30.45 2.87
C CYS A 249 9.86 31.44 2.86
N GLY A 250 10.96 31.14 3.57
CA GLY A 250 12.10 32.05 3.75
C GLY A 250 12.47 32.23 5.23
N PRO A 251 13.54 32.99 5.54
CA PRO A 251 14.17 33.04 6.86
C PRO A 251 13.38 33.78 7.97
N LYS A 252 12.26 34.46 7.68
CA LYS A 252 11.53 35.27 8.67
C LYS A 252 10.00 35.27 8.49
N GLU A 253 9.44 34.15 8.05
CA GLU A 253 8.03 34.06 7.61
C GLU A 253 7.30 32.90 8.32
N ILE A 254 5.97 33.01 8.50
CA ILE A 254 5.15 31.89 8.99
C ILE A 254 4.63 31.10 7.78
N CYS A 255 5.04 29.83 7.66
CA CYS A 255 4.54 28.89 6.65
C CYS A 255 3.49 27.95 7.25
N SER A 256 2.37 27.78 6.54
CA SER A 256 1.31 26.81 6.85
C SER A 256 0.76 26.19 5.57
N PHE A 257 0.02 25.08 5.70
CA PHE A 257 -0.83 24.57 4.64
C PHE A 257 -2.29 24.88 4.99
N GLU A 258 -3.05 25.40 4.04
CA GLU A 258 -4.50 25.59 4.16
C GLU A 258 -5.15 24.90 2.95
N SER A 259 -5.98 23.86 3.18
CA SER A 259 -6.60 23.07 2.11
C SER A 259 -5.60 22.43 1.14
N GLY A 260 -4.42 22.05 1.63
CA GLY A 260 -3.29 21.51 0.85
C GLY A 260 -2.42 22.56 0.17
N ASP A 261 -2.85 23.82 0.10
CA ASP A 261 -2.06 24.87 -0.52
C ASP A 261 -1.08 25.49 0.46
N LYS A 262 0.15 25.68 0.00
CA LYS A 262 1.22 26.31 0.79
C LYS A 262 0.93 27.80 0.95
N MET A 263 0.71 28.21 2.19
CA MET A 263 0.45 29.60 2.57
C MET A 263 1.69 30.20 3.25
N CYS A 264 2.16 31.31 2.70
CA CYS A 264 3.24 32.11 3.27
C CYS A 264 2.70 33.43 3.80
N LYS A 265 2.76 33.63 5.11
CA LYS A 265 2.46 34.94 5.71
C LYS A 265 3.73 35.76 5.75
N CYS A 266 3.83 36.65 4.76
CA CYS A 266 4.99 37.51 4.56
C CYS A 266 5.03 38.66 5.57
N MET A 267 6.21 39.00 6.10
CA MET A 267 6.40 40.20 6.92
C MET A 267 6.20 41.50 6.11
N PRO A 268 5.94 42.65 6.78
CA PRO A 268 5.86 43.93 6.09
C PRO A 268 7.12 44.23 5.27
N GLY A 269 6.95 44.58 3.99
CA GLY A 269 8.04 44.83 3.05
C GLY A 269 8.45 43.62 2.20
N THR A 270 7.91 42.43 2.47
CA THR A 270 8.07 41.23 1.63
C THR A 270 6.74 40.80 0.99
N ALA A 271 6.82 40.13 -0.16
CA ALA A 271 5.68 39.62 -0.91
C ALA A 271 5.96 38.21 -1.45
N VAL A 272 4.92 37.41 -1.63
CA VAL A 272 5.06 36.05 -2.18
C VAL A 272 5.39 36.13 -3.67
N LYS A 273 6.56 35.61 -4.05
CA LYS A 273 6.98 35.37 -5.43
C LYS A 273 7.44 33.91 -5.54
N GLU A 274 6.93 33.17 -6.52
CA GLU A 274 7.26 31.74 -6.73
C GLU A 274 7.15 30.87 -5.47
N GLY A 275 6.17 31.17 -4.60
CA GLY A 275 5.91 30.42 -3.37
C GLY A 275 6.92 30.65 -2.23
N LYS A 276 7.75 31.70 -2.31
CA LYS A 276 8.59 32.21 -1.21
C LYS A 276 8.31 33.69 -1.00
N CYS A 277 8.53 34.17 0.21
CA CYS A 277 8.49 35.61 0.43
C CYS A 277 9.81 36.22 -0.03
N THR A 278 9.70 37.30 -0.79
CA THR A 278 10.82 38.04 -1.38
C THR A 278 10.67 39.52 -1.04
N GLU A 279 11.78 40.22 -0.83
CA GLU A 279 11.74 41.67 -0.60
C GLU A 279 11.13 42.43 -1.79
N THR A 280 10.18 43.32 -1.48
CA THR A 280 9.56 44.20 -2.48
C THR A 280 10.47 45.37 -2.85
N CYS A 281 10.33 45.89 -4.06
CA CYS A 281 11.03 47.09 -4.54
C CYS A 281 10.02 48.19 -4.88
N SER A 282 10.46 49.45 -4.87
CA SER A 282 9.66 50.59 -5.33
C SER A 282 10.10 51.04 -6.72
N GLU A 283 11.42 51.10 -6.92
CA GLU A 283 12.11 51.60 -8.12
C GLU A 283 13.26 50.66 -8.52
N ASP A 284 13.73 50.75 -9.78
CA ASP A 284 14.84 49.93 -10.30
C ASP A 284 16.13 50.07 -9.49
N THR A 285 16.35 51.21 -8.83
CA THR A 285 17.52 51.46 -7.98
C THR A 285 17.57 50.61 -6.72
N ASP A 286 16.44 50.04 -6.30
CA ASP A 286 16.39 49.12 -5.16
C ASP A 286 16.95 47.75 -5.53
N CYS A 287 17.14 47.47 -6.82
CA CYS A 287 17.68 46.22 -7.35
C CYS A 287 19.17 46.40 -7.72
N HIS A 288 20.02 45.55 -7.17
CA HIS A 288 21.45 45.51 -7.47
C HIS A 288 21.73 44.96 -8.87
N ASN A 289 22.96 45.20 -9.36
CA ASN A 289 23.49 44.61 -10.59
C ASN A 289 22.61 44.83 -11.84
N GLU A 290 21.99 46.01 -11.92
CA GLU A 290 21.06 46.40 -12.99
C GLU A 290 19.81 45.51 -13.08
N GLY A 291 19.33 44.98 -11.96
CA GLY A 291 18.01 44.37 -11.86
C GLY A 291 16.89 45.39 -12.11
N LYS A 292 15.72 44.90 -12.51
CA LYS A 292 14.53 45.74 -12.77
C LYS A 292 13.46 45.51 -11.72
N CYS A 293 12.82 46.56 -11.26
CA CYS A 293 11.70 46.49 -10.33
C CYS A 293 10.39 46.30 -11.10
N GLU A 294 9.93 45.05 -11.18
CA GLU A 294 8.78 44.66 -12.02
C GLU A 294 7.58 44.29 -11.15
N ALA A 295 6.37 44.56 -11.67
CA ALA A 295 5.14 44.22 -10.97
C ALA A 295 4.92 42.71 -10.94
N ASP A 296 4.59 42.18 -9.77
CA ASP A 296 4.20 40.80 -9.50
C ASP A 296 2.94 40.80 -8.63
N GLY A 297 1.79 40.70 -9.29
CA GLY A 297 0.48 40.90 -8.67
C GLY A 297 0.27 42.34 -8.18
N GLU A 298 0.00 42.50 -6.88
CA GLU A 298 -0.19 43.82 -6.23
C GLU A 298 1.11 44.46 -5.74
N ASN A 299 2.22 43.71 -5.76
CA ASN A 299 3.53 44.18 -5.29
C ASN A 299 4.50 44.35 -6.47
N LYS A 300 5.65 44.98 -6.23
CA LYS A 300 6.78 44.95 -7.17
C LYS A 300 7.97 44.25 -6.54
N VAL A 301 8.71 43.49 -7.34
CA VAL A 301 9.84 42.65 -6.93
C VAL A 301 10.97 42.77 -7.95
N CYS A 302 12.21 42.53 -7.53
CA CYS A 302 13.33 42.60 -8.46
C CYS A 302 13.34 41.42 -9.42
N SER A 303 13.59 41.73 -10.69
CA SER A 303 13.76 40.81 -11.81
C SER A 303 15.25 40.80 -12.16
N CYS A 304 15.92 39.69 -11.86
CA CYS A 304 17.37 39.57 -11.95
C CYS A 304 17.82 39.08 -13.32
N LYS A 305 18.96 39.60 -13.79
CA LYS A 305 19.62 39.07 -15.00
C LYS A 305 20.14 37.65 -14.73
N SER A 306 20.32 36.88 -15.81
CA SER A 306 20.87 35.51 -15.73
C SER A 306 22.20 35.47 -14.97
N GLY A 307 22.32 34.52 -14.04
CA GLY A 307 23.52 34.36 -13.21
C GLY A 307 23.53 35.21 -11.92
N LEU A 308 22.49 36.01 -11.69
CA LEU A 308 22.26 36.72 -10.43
C LEU A 308 21.14 36.07 -9.62
N THR A 309 21.26 36.10 -8.30
CA THR A 309 20.29 35.57 -7.33
C THR A 309 20.16 36.54 -6.14
N GLY A 310 19.25 36.23 -5.22
CA GLY A 310 18.88 37.12 -4.10
C GLY A 310 17.65 37.96 -4.42
N ASP A 311 16.97 38.45 -3.38
CA ASP A 311 15.72 39.18 -3.52
C ASP A 311 15.91 40.54 -4.20
N LYS A 312 17.12 41.11 -4.10
CA LYS A 312 17.53 42.36 -4.72
C LYS A 312 18.59 42.16 -5.80
N CYS A 313 18.79 40.93 -6.29
CA CYS A 313 19.82 40.60 -7.30
C CYS A 313 21.27 40.89 -6.86
N GLU A 314 21.52 40.91 -5.55
CA GLU A 314 22.80 41.24 -4.92
C GLU A 314 23.82 40.09 -5.01
N THR A 315 23.35 38.86 -5.17
CA THR A 315 24.21 37.68 -5.20
C THR A 315 24.58 37.32 -6.64
N VAL A 316 25.86 37.11 -6.90
CA VAL A 316 26.35 36.58 -8.18
C VAL A 316 26.51 35.07 -8.03
N PHE A 317 25.63 34.28 -8.66
CA PHE A 317 25.54 32.83 -8.44
C PHE A 317 26.87 32.11 -8.67
N ASP A 318 27.56 32.43 -9.77
CA ASP A 318 28.84 31.80 -10.10
C ASP A 318 29.96 32.16 -9.11
N CYS A 319 29.82 33.22 -8.31
CA CYS A 319 30.74 33.57 -7.23
C CYS A 319 30.37 32.94 -5.88
N SER A 320 29.18 32.31 -5.78
CA SER A 320 28.72 31.67 -4.54
C SER A 320 29.44 30.33 -4.28
N SER A 321 29.20 29.74 -3.11
CA SER A 321 29.79 28.45 -2.71
C SER A 321 29.50 27.29 -3.67
N GLU A 322 28.42 27.39 -4.45
CA GLU A 322 28.02 26.39 -5.44
C GLU A 322 28.36 26.80 -6.88
N GLY A 323 28.90 28.01 -7.06
CA GLY A 323 29.18 28.62 -8.35
C GLY A 323 30.47 28.15 -9.01
N MET A 324 30.60 28.45 -10.31
CA MET A 324 31.77 28.09 -11.11
C MET A 324 33.09 28.72 -10.60
N TYR A 325 33.01 29.90 -9.98
CA TYR A 325 34.14 30.66 -9.42
C TYR A 325 34.21 30.59 -7.88
N LYS A 326 33.60 29.57 -7.25
CA LYS A 326 33.59 29.40 -5.78
C LYS A 326 34.98 29.46 -5.10
N GLU A 327 36.04 29.10 -5.81
CA GLU A 327 37.42 29.11 -5.31
C GLU A 327 38.24 30.32 -5.80
N CYS A 328 37.62 31.23 -6.56
CA CYS A 328 38.29 32.44 -7.08
C CYS A 328 38.91 33.25 -5.94
N GLU A 329 38.11 33.58 -4.92
CA GLU A 329 38.57 34.39 -3.78
C GLU A 329 39.64 33.66 -2.96
N ILE A 330 39.48 32.35 -2.77
CA ILE A 330 40.45 31.49 -2.07
C ILE A 330 41.80 31.48 -2.81
N SER A 331 41.77 31.48 -4.13
CA SER A 331 42.97 31.56 -4.98
C SER A 331 43.59 32.98 -5.05
N GLY A 332 42.98 33.93 -4.35
CA GLY A 332 43.38 35.34 -4.26
C GLY A 332 42.88 36.20 -5.40
N GLY A 333 41.86 35.78 -6.15
CA GLY A 333 41.14 36.60 -7.12
C GLY A 333 39.99 37.40 -6.49
N THR A 334 39.32 38.23 -7.28
CA THR A 334 38.08 38.91 -6.90
C THR A 334 36.98 38.47 -7.87
N CYS A 335 35.85 37.98 -7.34
CA CYS A 335 34.73 37.57 -8.17
C CYS A 335 33.62 38.62 -8.13
N PHE A 336 33.19 39.11 -9.30
CA PHE A 336 32.13 40.13 -9.40
C PHE A 336 31.34 39.98 -10.70
N PHE A 337 30.23 40.71 -10.81
CA PHE A 337 29.43 40.79 -12.03
C PHE A 337 29.82 42.02 -12.85
N ASP A 338 30.21 41.83 -14.10
CA ASP A 338 30.70 42.92 -14.98
C ASP A 338 29.58 43.67 -15.74
N GLY A 339 28.31 43.36 -15.45
CA GLY A 339 27.14 43.83 -16.19
C GLY A 339 26.58 42.80 -17.18
N SER A 340 27.37 41.77 -17.53
CA SER A 340 26.99 40.70 -18.45
C SER A 340 27.11 39.30 -17.84
N LYS A 341 28.18 39.02 -17.11
CA LYS A 341 28.48 37.70 -16.54
C LYS A 341 29.31 37.83 -15.28
N ALA A 342 29.41 36.72 -14.54
CA ALA A 342 30.38 36.62 -13.47
C ALA A 342 31.81 36.57 -14.03
N VAL A 343 32.70 37.30 -13.37
CA VAL A 343 34.12 37.42 -13.73
C VAL A 343 34.96 37.19 -12.48
N CYS A 344 35.92 36.29 -12.59
CA CYS A 344 37.00 36.16 -11.61
C CYS A 344 38.23 36.94 -12.11
N GLU A 345 38.52 38.07 -11.48
CA GLU A 345 39.69 38.89 -11.76
C GLU A 345 40.88 38.45 -10.91
N CYS A 346 42.00 38.15 -11.56
CA CYS A 346 43.22 37.67 -10.90
C CYS A 346 44.24 38.81 -10.73
N PRO A 347 44.77 39.05 -9.52
CA PRO A 347 45.73 40.12 -9.31
C PRO A 347 47.15 39.76 -9.78
N GLY A 348 47.91 40.79 -10.18
CA GLY A 348 49.34 40.71 -10.42
C GLY A 348 49.73 39.82 -11.61
N ASN A 349 50.59 38.82 -11.35
CA ASN A 349 51.09 37.87 -12.35
C ASN A 349 50.27 36.56 -12.44
N LYS A 350 49.14 36.48 -11.73
CA LYS A 350 48.23 35.34 -11.84
C LYS A 350 47.32 35.49 -13.04
N ARG A 351 46.93 34.38 -13.64
CA ARG A 351 45.92 34.27 -14.70
C ARG A 351 44.86 33.28 -14.27
N LEU A 352 43.63 33.51 -14.74
CA LEU A 352 42.54 32.57 -14.53
C LEU A 352 42.86 31.27 -15.26
N HIS A 353 42.83 30.16 -14.53
CA HIS A 353 42.96 28.84 -15.11
C HIS A 353 41.60 28.40 -15.68
N ASP A 354 41.49 28.26 -17.01
CA ASP A 354 40.19 28.07 -17.68
C ASP A 354 39.42 26.81 -17.26
N VAL A 355 40.11 25.77 -16.76
CA VAL A 355 39.47 24.51 -16.34
C VAL A 355 39.09 24.56 -14.86
N GLU A 356 39.99 25.04 -14.02
CA GLU A 356 39.82 25.01 -12.55
C GLU A 356 39.16 26.29 -12.02
N LYS A 357 39.04 27.33 -12.85
CA LYS A 357 38.37 28.59 -12.54
C LYS A 357 38.92 29.31 -11.30
N ILE A 358 40.23 29.10 -11.06
CA ILE A 358 41.02 29.74 -10.00
C ILE A 358 42.19 30.53 -10.58
N CYS A 359 42.70 31.48 -9.80
CA CYS A 359 43.86 32.28 -10.14
C CYS A 359 45.17 31.54 -9.85
N LYS A 360 45.93 31.22 -10.92
CA LYS A 360 47.25 30.57 -10.84
C LYS A 360 48.33 31.42 -11.47
N VAL A 361 49.56 31.29 -11.02
CA VAL A 361 50.70 31.93 -11.67
C VAL A 361 50.92 31.30 -13.05
N ASP A 362 51.09 32.12 -14.08
CA ASP A 362 51.44 31.66 -15.44
C ASP A 362 52.90 31.16 -15.44
N ILE A 363 53.09 29.85 -15.18
CA ILE A 363 54.40 29.21 -15.24
C ILE A 363 54.66 28.81 -16.69
N ARG A 364 55.51 29.56 -17.37
CA ARG A 364 55.97 29.19 -18.71
C ARG A 364 57.15 28.24 -18.61
N LEU A 365 57.06 27.10 -19.28
CA LEU A 365 58.20 26.22 -19.49
C LEU A 365 59.16 26.89 -20.47
N VAL A 366 60.32 27.28 -19.99
CA VAL A 366 61.37 27.85 -20.82
C VAL A 366 62.39 26.76 -21.10
N ARG A 367 62.66 26.51 -22.39
CA ARG A 367 63.77 25.66 -22.82
C ARG A 367 65.04 26.49 -22.82
N PHE A 368 65.98 26.10 -21.97
CA PHE A 368 67.33 26.62 -22.02
C PHE A 368 68.20 25.68 -22.83
N VAL A 369 68.83 26.21 -23.88
CA VAL A 369 69.85 25.49 -24.64
C VAL A 369 71.19 26.08 -24.26
N PHE A 370 72.06 25.27 -23.67
CA PHE A 370 73.41 25.70 -23.30
C PHE A 370 74.44 24.98 -24.16
N LEU A 371 75.39 25.75 -24.68
CA LEU A 371 76.52 25.26 -25.46
C LEU A 371 77.74 25.20 -24.55
N SER A 372 78.40 24.05 -24.47
CA SER A 372 79.70 23.89 -23.81
C SER A 372 80.71 23.32 -24.80
N GLU A 373 82.00 23.46 -24.49
CA GLU A 373 83.08 22.85 -25.31
C GLU A 373 82.91 21.33 -25.51
N ASN A 374 82.18 20.67 -24.60
CA ASN A 374 81.98 19.23 -24.58
C ASN A 374 80.55 18.78 -24.99
N GLY A 375 79.76 19.64 -25.64
CA GLY A 375 78.46 19.29 -26.23
C GLY A 375 77.33 20.31 -25.97
N VAL A 376 76.15 20.00 -26.52
CA VAL A 376 74.91 20.78 -26.34
C VAL A 376 74.06 20.14 -25.23
N GLY A 377 73.65 20.95 -24.27
CA GLY A 377 72.68 20.58 -23.24
C GLY A 377 71.35 21.28 -23.46
N ILE A 378 70.24 20.56 -23.26
CA ILE A 378 68.91 21.17 -23.18
C ILE A 378 68.40 20.95 -21.75
N CYS A 379 68.10 22.05 -21.06
CA CYS A 379 67.44 22.02 -19.76
C CYS A 379 66.04 22.62 -19.88
N LEU A 380 65.06 21.95 -19.28
CA LEU A 380 63.72 22.49 -19.12
C LEU A 380 63.66 23.17 -17.75
N GLY A 381 63.37 24.47 -17.72
CA GLY A 381 63.17 25.24 -16.49
C GLY A 381 61.75 25.79 -16.42
N LYS A 382 61.18 25.82 -15.21
CA LYS A 382 59.95 26.56 -14.94
C LYS A 382 60.33 28.03 -14.71
N PHE A 383 59.85 28.92 -15.56
CA PHE A 383 60.10 30.35 -15.38
C PHE A 383 58.93 31.01 -14.65
N LEU A 384 59.18 31.50 -13.43
CA LEU A 384 58.31 32.46 -12.77
C LEU A 384 58.87 33.87 -13.01
N PRO A 385 58.02 34.89 -13.30
CA PRO A 385 58.50 36.26 -13.56
C PRO A 385 59.29 36.90 -12.41
N SER A 386 59.18 36.39 -11.18
CA SER A 386 59.78 36.95 -9.97
C SER A 386 61.05 36.23 -9.49
N TYR A 387 61.31 34.99 -9.90
CA TYR A 387 62.56 34.24 -9.67
C TYR A 387 62.60 32.95 -10.51
N MET A 388 63.80 32.42 -10.81
CA MET A 388 63.94 31.11 -11.43
C MET A 388 64.05 30.03 -10.35
N GLU A 389 63.11 29.09 -10.35
CA GLU A 389 63.16 27.90 -9.50
C GLU A 389 63.80 26.71 -10.25
N ASN A 390 64.41 25.79 -9.50
CA ASN A 390 65.36 24.74 -9.93
C ASN A 390 65.18 24.14 -11.34
N MET A 391 66.32 23.89 -12.02
CA MET A 391 66.38 23.15 -13.28
C MET A 391 66.16 21.65 -13.03
N ASP A 392 64.96 21.14 -13.36
CA ASP A 392 64.57 19.77 -13.01
C ASP A 392 65.14 18.69 -13.94
N LEU A 393 65.44 18.99 -15.22
CA LEU A 393 65.91 17.97 -16.17
C LEU A 393 66.89 18.56 -17.20
N CYS A 394 68.14 18.11 -17.18
CA CYS A 394 69.16 18.46 -18.16
C CYS A 394 69.59 17.22 -18.96
N PHE A 395 69.33 17.23 -20.27
CA PHE A 395 69.81 16.19 -21.18
C PHE A 395 71.13 16.62 -21.80
N ARG A 396 72.16 15.78 -21.64
CA ARG A 396 73.43 15.93 -22.34
C ARG A 396 73.42 15.04 -23.57
N MET A 397 73.39 15.63 -24.76
CA MET A 397 73.58 14.85 -25.98
C MET A 397 75.09 14.62 -26.15
N GLY A 398 75.55 13.41 -25.82
CA GLY A 398 76.93 12.99 -26.11
C GLY A 398 77.19 12.99 -27.61
N ARG A 399 78.41 13.38 -28.03
CA ARG A 399 78.84 13.20 -29.42
C ARG A 399 78.74 11.71 -29.77
N ALA A 400 78.03 11.39 -30.85
CA ALA A 400 78.12 10.06 -31.46
C ALA A 400 79.59 9.81 -31.82
N PRO A 401 80.16 8.62 -31.50
CA PRO A 401 81.51 8.30 -31.91
C PRO A 401 81.56 8.32 -33.44
N SER A 402 82.51 9.09 -33.97
CA SER A 402 82.85 9.08 -35.39
C SER A 402 83.26 7.66 -35.81
N ALA A 403 82.68 7.18 -36.91
CA ALA A 403 83.05 5.93 -37.56
C ALA A 403 84.53 5.92 -38.01
#